data_AF-A0AAU3RAW2-F1
#
_entry.id   AF-A0AAU3RAW2-F1
#
_cell.length_a   1.000
_cell.length_b   1.000
_cell.length_c   1.000
_cell.angle_alpha   90.00
_cell.angle_beta   90.00
_cell.angle_gamma   90.00
#
_symmetry.space_group_name_H-M   'P 1'
#
loop_
_entity.id
_entity.type
_entity.pdbx_description
1 polymer ?
#
loop_
_entity_poly.entity_id
_entity_poly.type
_entity_poly.pdbx_seq_one_letter_code
_entity_poly.pdbx_strand_id
1 'polypeptide(L)'
;MSDIGEYLRLTAQELERAGQDPTWAWNHIEDVREGEEFTEPPPTEARYHHTYVERSLYDLLLRRAGFPVDVSHGEERLSYEDPSERGYGYLTAERVRVAADALADLPYDRLAASADLDEMTRAGLCAPGHDAAATLAGARHLYEGLVEFFTAAARAQDAVLVWQE
;
A
#
# COMPACT_ATOMS: atom_id res chain seq x y z
N MET A 1 10.31 -7.85 -13.17
CA MET A 1 9.44 -6.71 -12.85
C MET A 1 8.87 -7.03 -11.51
N SER A 2 9.19 -6.20 -10.53
CA SER A 2 8.64 -6.33 -9.18
C SER A 2 7.17 -5.93 -9.23
N ASP A 3 6.36 -6.48 -8.33
CA ASP A 3 4.94 -6.12 -8.17
C ASP A 3 4.75 -5.57 -6.76
N ILE A 4 5.58 -4.58 -6.44
CA ILE A 4 5.63 -3.98 -5.12
C ILE A 4 4.62 -2.84 -5.10
N GLY A 5 3.84 -2.78 -4.02
CA GLY A 5 3.02 -1.62 -3.68
C GLY A 5 3.80 -0.79 -2.70
N GLU A 6 4.03 0.47 -3.03
CA GLU A 6 4.72 1.42 -2.17
C GLU A 6 3.77 2.51 -1.71
N TYR A 7 3.97 2.95 -0.48
CA TYR A 7 3.08 3.83 0.26
C TYR A 7 3.89 4.94 0.94
N LEU A 8 3.40 6.17 0.86
CA LEU A 8 3.98 7.31 1.57
C LEU A 8 2.88 8.11 2.27
N ARG A 9 3.05 8.34 3.58
CA ARG A 9 2.20 9.23 4.38
C ARG A 9 2.55 10.68 4.12
N LEU A 10 1.54 11.44 3.72
CA LEU A 10 1.65 12.86 3.43
C LEU A 10 0.66 13.63 4.31
N THR A 11 1.13 14.72 4.91
CA THR A 11 0.25 15.73 5.49
C THR A 11 -0.57 16.40 4.38
N ALA A 12 -1.65 17.10 4.74
CA ALA A 12 -2.48 17.82 3.76
C ALA A 12 -1.68 18.84 2.93
N GLN A 13 -0.72 19.53 3.55
CA GLN A 13 0.14 20.51 2.86
C GLN A 13 1.12 19.83 1.90
N GLU A 14 1.69 18.69 2.30
CA GLU A 14 2.57 17.91 1.44
C GLU A 14 1.81 17.31 0.26
N LEU A 15 0.58 16.83 0.46
CA LEU A 15 -0.27 16.34 -0.64
C LEU A 15 -0.60 17.46 -1.65
N GLU A 16 -1.00 18.64 -1.17
CA GLU A 16 -1.25 19.78 -2.05
C GLU A 16 -0.01 20.15 -2.86
N ARG A 17 1.15 20.19 -2.21
CA ARG A 17 2.43 20.47 -2.86
C ARG A 17 2.80 19.38 -3.86
N ALA A 18 2.56 18.10 -3.54
CA ALA A 18 2.81 16.99 -4.45
C ALA A 18 2.02 17.15 -5.75
N GLY A 19 0.77 17.60 -5.66
CA GLY A 19 -0.07 17.83 -6.85
C GLY A 19 0.35 19.02 -7.71
N GLN A 20 1.15 19.96 -7.19
CA GLN A 20 1.57 21.17 -7.89
C GLN A 20 3.00 21.10 -8.43
N ASP A 21 3.87 20.35 -7.75
CA ASP A 21 5.30 20.29 -8.04
C ASP A 21 5.76 18.83 -8.15
N PRO A 22 5.75 18.25 -9.37
CA PRO A 22 6.15 16.86 -9.62
C PRO A 22 7.60 16.58 -9.23
N THR A 23 8.50 17.56 -9.42
CA THR A 23 9.90 17.43 -9.03
C THR A 23 10.04 17.38 -7.52
N TRP A 24 9.29 18.21 -6.79
CA TRP A 24 9.25 18.14 -5.34
C TRP A 24 8.65 16.81 -4.86
N ALA A 25 7.56 16.34 -5.48
CA ALA A 25 6.93 15.07 -5.12
C ALA A 25 7.93 13.90 -5.24
N TRP A 26 8.63 13.80 -6.38
CA TRP A 26 9.66 12.79 -6.59
C TRP A 26 10.78 12.87 -5.55
N ASN A 27 11.39 14.04 -5.38
CA ASN A 27 12.50 14.20 -4.43
C ASN A 27 12.07 13.88 -3.00
N HIS A 28 10.86 14.27 -2.60
CA HIS A 28 10.35 13.98 -1.26
C HIS A 28 10.12 12.48 -1.03
N ILE A 29 9.60 11.76 -2.04
CA ILE A 29 9.44 10.30 -1.97
C ILE A 29 10.80 9.64 -1.80
N GLU A 30 11.78 9.99 -2.64
CA GLU A 30 13.12 9.40 -2.59
C GLU A 30 13.83 9.72 -1.27
N ASP A 31 13.79 10.97 -0.81
CA ASP A 31 14.43 11.39 0.45
C ASP A 31 13.87 10.61 1.65
N VAL A 32 12.56 10.41 1.72
CA VAL A 32 11.92 9.65 2.80
C VAL A 32 12.22 8.16 2.66
N ARG A 33 12.11 7.61 1.45
CA ARG A 33 12.39 6.20 1.19
C ARG A 33 13.81 5.84 1.55
N GLU A 34 14.81 6.54 1.03
CA GLU A 34 16.22 6.26 1.30
C GLU A 34 16.54 6.38 2.81
N GLY A 35 15.96 7.37 3.49
CA GLY A 35 16.12 7.57 4.93
C GLY A 35 15.50 6.45 5.78
N GLU A 36 14.30 6.00 5.44
CA GLU A 36 13.58 4.97 6.19
C GLU A 36 14.00 3.54 5.80
N GLU A 37 14.50 3.31 4.59
CA GLU A 37 15.19 2.06 4.24
C GLU A 37 16.49 1.89 5.03
N PHE A 38 17.17 2.98 5.37
CA PHE A 38 18.37 2.92 6.20
C PHE A 38 18.07 2.71 7.69
N THR A 39 16.97 3.28 8.19
CA THR A 39 16.64 3.27 9.63
C THR A 39 15.65 2.18 10.04
N GLU A 40 14.87 1.66 9.09
CA GLU A 40 13.83 0.63 9.26
C GLU A 40 12.91 0.89 10.47
N PRO A 41 12.23 2.05 10.53
CA PRO A 41 11.30 2.33 11.62
C PRO A 41 10.14 1.32 11.64
N PRO A 42 9.53 1.06 12.80
CA PRO A 42 8.34 0.21 12.86
C PRO A 42 7.19 0.85 12.05
N PRO A 43 6.26 0.06 11.46
CA PRO A 43 5.19 0.58 10.60
C PRO A 43 4.32 1.67 11.24
N THR A 44 4.19 1.67 12.57
CA THR A 44 3.46 2.71 13.31
C THR A 44 4.14 4.07 13.34
N GLU A 45 5.46 4.11 13.15
CA GLU A 45 6.28 5.33 13.17
C GLU A 45 6.77 5.72 11.77
N ALA A 46 6.80 4.77 10.84
CA ALA A 46 7.22 4.96 9.47
C ALA A 46 6.31 5.94 8.70
N ARG A 47 6.92 6.73 7.80
CA ARG A 47 6.22 7.49 6.76
C ARG A 47 6.15 6.70 5.46
N TYR A 48 7.12 5.84 5.18
CA TYR A 48 7.20 4.98 4.02
C TYR A 48 6.91 3.52 4.38
N HIS A 49 6.20 2.82 3.50
CA HIS A 49 5.94 1.39 3.66
C HIS A 49 5.85 0.72 2.29
N HIS A 50 6.17 -0.56 2.23
CA HIS A 50 6.06 -1.35 1.01
C HIS A 50 5.59 -2.77 1.32
N THR A 51 4.78 -3.34 0.44
CA THR A 51 4.19 -4.68 0.65
C THR A 51 5.05 -5.84 0.13
N TYR A 52 6.34 -5.61 -0.16
CA TYR A 52 7.18 -6.58 -0.89
C TYR A 52 6.44 -7.19 -2.11
N VAL A 53 6.85 -8.38 -2.58
CA VAL A 53 6.42 -9.03 -3.84
C VAL A 53 5.01 -9.63 -3.73
N GLU A 54 4.02 -8.83 -3.35
CA GLU A 54 2.69 -9.35 -3.00
C GLU A 54 1.54 -8.35 -3.27
N ARG A 55 1.78 -7.23 -3.98
CA ARG A 55 0.70 -6.25 -4.21
C ARG A 55 -0.51 -6.87 -4.90
N SER A 56 -0.31 -7.65 -5.97
CA SER A 56 -1.40 -8.35 -6.67
C SER A 56 -2.06 -9.43 -5.82
N LEU A 57 -1.34 -10.01 -4.85
CA LEU A 57 -1.93 -10.92 -3.88
C LEU A 57 -2.90 -10.16 -2.96
N TYR A 58 -2.46 -9.04 -2.38
CA TYR A 58 -3.34 -8.21 -1.54
C TYR A 58 -4.52 -7.65 -2.32
N ASP A 59 -4.29 -7.17 -3.54
CA ASP A 59 -5.36 -6.67 -4.42
C ASP A 59 -6.44 -7.75 -4.64
N LEU A 60 -6.02 -8.98 -4.96
CA LEU A 60 -6.94 -10.12 -5.12
C LEU A 60 -7.71 -10.43 -3.83
N LEU A 61 -7.00 -10.58 -2.71
CA LEU A 61 -7.60 -10.96 -1.43
C LEU A 61 -8.56 -9.89 -0.91
N LEU A 62 -8.17 -8.61 -0.95
CA LEU A 62 -8.99 -7.49 -0.51
C LEU A 62 -10.23 -7.31 -1.38
N ARG A 63 -10.10 -7.47 -2.71
CA ARG A 63 -11.26 -7.46 -3.62
C ARG A 63 -12.24 -8.58 -3.30
N ARG A 64 -11.76 -9.81 -3.06
CA ARG A 64 -12.64 -10.95 -2.67
C ARG A 64 -13.32 -10.74 -1.32
N ALA A 65 -12.63 -10.10 -0.38
CA ALA A 65 -13.20 -9.72 0.91
C ALA A 65 -14.21 -8.56 0.82
N GLY A 66 -14.41 -7.95 -0.36
CA GLY A 66 -15.29 -6.79 -0.53
C GLY A 66 -14.77 -5.54 0.17
N PHE A 67 -13.45 -5.41 0.27
CA PHE A 67 -12.80 -4.32 0.97
C PHE A 67 -13.18 -2.96 0.35
N PRO A 68 -13.55 -1.95 1.16
CA PRO A 68 -14.26 -0.78 0.66
C PRO A 68 -13.36 0.32 0.05
N VAL A 69 -12.03 0.16 0.07
CA VAL A 69 -11.04 1.16 -0.38
C VAL A 69 -10.00 0.49 -1.27
N ASP A 70 -9.69 1.06 -2.44
CA ASP A 70 -8.59 0.55 -3.27
C ASP A 70 -7.22 1.01 -2.73
N VAL A 71 -6.71 0.32 -1.71
CA VAL A 71 -5.40 0.60 -1.13
C VAL A 71 -4.25 0.22 -2.06
N SER A 72 -4.46 -0.71 -3.00
CA SER A 72 -3.39 -1.17 -3.90
C SER A 72 -3.07 -0.18 -5.01
N HIS A 73 -4.03 0.66 -5.39
CA HIS A 73 -3.87 1.62 -6.49
C HIS A 73 -4.11 3.07 -6.08
N GLY A 74 -4.73 3.32 -4.93
CA GLY A 74 -5.34 4.62 -4.60
C GLY A 74 -6.65 4.82 -5.36
N GLU A 75 -7.46 5.76 -4.89
CA GLU A 75 -8.80 6.04 -5.47
C GLU A 75 -8.84 7.37 -6.20
N GLU A 76 -7.92 8.27 -5.86
CA GLU A 76 -7.69 9.51 -6.58
C GLU A 76 -6.30 9.49 -7.23
N ARG A 77 -6.06 10.41 -8.16
CA ARG A 77 -4.84 10.44 -8.94
C ARG A 77 -4.22 11.82 -8.99
N LEU A 78 -2.94 11.91 -8.65
CA LEU A 78 -2.11 13.05 -8.99
C LEU A 78 -1.72 12.92 -10.46
N SER A 79 -2.13 13.90 -11.26
CA SER A 79 -1.82 13.99 -12.68
C SER A 79 -1.09 15.29 -12.94
N TYR A 80 0.01 15.18 -13.67
CA TYR A 80 0.85 16.31 -14.07
C TYR A 80 0.59 16.70 -15.52
N GLU A 81 0.91 17.94 -15.87
CA GLU A 81 0.71 18.45 -17.24
C GLU A 81 1.65 17.79 -18.25
N ASP A 82 2.88 17.45 -17.84
CA ASP A 82 3.83 16.73 -18.68
C ASP A 82 3.50 15.22 -18.67
N PRO A 83 3.13 14.62 -19.82
CA PRO A 83 2.80 13.21 -19.91
C PRO A 83 4.01 12.27 -19.70
N SER A 84 5.24 12.80 -19.68
CA SER A 84 6.44 12.05 -19.30
C SER A 84 6.59 11.90 -17.78
N GLU A 85 5.91 12.74 -16.99
CA GLU A 85 5.89 12.64 -15.54
C GLU A 85 4.85 11.60 -15.10
N ARG A 86 5.31 10.58 -14.38
CA ARG A 86 4.41 9.55 -13.85
C ARG A 86 3.58 10.12 -12.71
N GLY A 87 2.26 10.12 -12.90
CA GLY A 87 1.30 10.41 -11.84
C GLY A 87 1.19 9.29 -10.81
N TYR A 88 0.70 9.64 -9.62
CA TYR A 88 0.58 8.76 -8.45
C TYR A 88 -0.88 8.51 -8.09
N GLY A 89 -1.20 7.31 -7.58
CA GLY A 89 -2.47 7.11 -6.89
C GLY A 89 -2.40 7.71 -5.49
N TYR A 90 -3.52 8.13 -4.93
CA TYR A 90 -3.57 8.47 -3.51
C TYR A 90 -4.93 8.17 -2.88
N LEU A 91 -4.91 8.11 -1.56
CA LEU A 91 -6.06 8.08 -0.67
C LEU A 91 -6.07 9.36 0.16
N THR A 92 -7.19 10.05 0.18
CA THR A 92 -7.39 11.18 1.11
C THR A 92 -7.38 10.68 2.55
N ALA A 93 -7.12 11.58 3.50
CA ALA A 93 -7.16 11.24 4.93
C ALA A 93 -8.50 10.60 5.37
N GLU A 94 -9.62 11.00 4.75
CA GLU A 94 -10.91 10.36 4.99
C GLU A 94 -10.94 8.91 4.53
N ARG A 95 -10.44 8.63 3.32
CA ARG A 95 -10.37 7.28 2.78
C ARG A 95 -9.34 6.41 3.50
N VAL A 96 -8.24 6.99 3.95
CA VAL A 96 -7.27 6.33 4.85
C VAL A 96 -7.92 5.92 6.16
N ARG A 97 -8.76 6.78 6.77
CA ARG A 97 -9.51 6.41 7.98
C ARG A 97 -10.47 5.25 7.72
N VAL A 98 -11.22 5.29 6.61
CA VAL A 98 -12.12 4.18 6.23
C VAL A 98 -11.34 2.88 6.00
N ALA A 99 -10.17 2.96 5.35
CA ALA A 99 -9.30 1.81 5.15
C ALA A 99 -8.79 1.24 6.48
N ALA A 100 -8.32 2.10 7.40
CA ALA A 100 -7.85 1.68 8.72
C ALA A 100 -8.94 0.99 9.54
N ASP A 101 -10.15 1.58 9.58
CA ASP A 101 -11.31 0.99 10.26
C ASP A 101 -11.65 -0.40 9.67
N ALA A 102 -11.68 -0.50 8.34
CA ALA A 102 -11.99 -1.76 7.64
C ALA A 102 -10.90 -2.83 7.80
N LEU A 103 -9.62 -2.44 7.83
CA LEU A 103 -8.49 -3.35 8.07
C LEU A 103 -8.53 -3.90 9.50
N ALA A 104 -8.87 -3.05 10.48
CA ALA A 104 -9.03 -3.47 11.87
C ALA A 104 -10.17 -4.50 12.05
N ASP A 105 -11.25 -4.36 11.27
CA ASP A 105 -12.40 -5.29 11.29
C ASP A 105 -12.19 -6.56 10.44
N LEU A 106 -11.10 -6.63 9.67
CA LEU A 106 -10.75 -7.73 8.77
C LEU A 106 -9.45 -8.44 9.23
N PRO A 107 -9.49 -9.26 10.29
CA PRO A 107 -8.30 -10.00 10.71
C PRO A 107 -7.78 -10.92 9.59
N TYR A 108 -6.46 -11.13 9.55
CA TYR A 108 -5.81 -11.89 8.48
C TYR A 108 -6.43 -13.29 8.25
N ASP A 109 -6.85 -13.98 9.31
CA ASP A 109 -7.51 -15.28 9.18
C ASP A 109 -8.78 -15.24 8.33
N ARG A 110 -9.55 -14.14 8.41
CA ARG A 110 -10.73 -13.93 7.56
C ARG A 110 -10.35 -13.59 6.14
N LEU A 111 -9.32 -12.76 5.95
CA LEU A 111 -8.79 -12.43 4.63
C LEU A 111 -8.30 -13.71 3.92
N ALA A 112 -7.46 -14.51 4.59
CA ALA A 112 -6.91 -15.75 4.09
C ALA A 112 -7.99 -16.83 3.84
N ALA A 113 -9.07 -16.87 4.63
CA ALA A 113 -10.18 -17.79 4.38
C ALA A 113 -10.92 -17.54 3.06
N SER A 114 -10.80 -16.33 2.48
CA SER A 114 -11.38 -15.99 1.18
C SER A 114 -10.49 -16.38 -0.01
N ALA A 115 -9.26 -16.83 0.25
CA ALA A 115 -8.28 -17.15 -0.76
C ALA A 115 -8.65 -18.43 -1.53
N ASP A 116 -8.45 -18.38 -2.84
CA ASP A 116 -8.53 -19.53 -3.73
C ASP A 116 -7.11 -19.90 -4.17
N LEU A 117 -6.58 -21.00 -3.64
CA LEU A 117 -5.21 -21.43 -3.89
C LEU A 117 -4.96 -21.82 -5.37
N ASP A 118 -5.98 -22.34 -6.05
CA ASP A 118 -5.89 -22.68 -7.46
C ASP A 118 -5.87 -21.41 -8.33
N GLU A 119 -6.64 -20.40 -7.95
CA GLU A 119 -6.56 -19.07 -8.57
C GLU A 119 -5.20 -18.42 -8.35
N MET A 120 -4.69 -18.41 -7.11
CA MET A 120 -3.37 -17.85 -6.80
C MET A 120 -2.27 -18.51 -7.64
N THR A 121 -2.33 -19.83 -7.78
CA THR A 121 -1.38 -20.60 -8.60
C THR A 121 -1.50 -20.24 -10.08
N ARG A 122 -2.73 -20.20 -10.63
CA ARG A 122 -2.97 -19.84 -12.04
C ARG A 122 -2.60 -18.40 -12.37
N ALA A 123 -2.80 -17.49 -11.42
CA ALA A 123 -2.46 -16.08 -11.57
C ALA A 123 -0.96 -15.80 -11.33
N GLY A 124 -0.18 -16.80 -10.93
CA GLY A 124 1.26 -16.64 -10.69
C GLY A 124 1.58 -15.80 -9.45
N LEU A 125 0.68 -15.78 -8.46
CA LEU A 125 0.81 -14.98 -7.23
C LEU A 125 1.61 -15.67 -6.13
N CYS A 126 2.25 -16.80 -6.43
CA CYS A 126 3.05 -17.53 -5.45
C CYS A 126 4.43 -16.91 -5.32
N ALA A 127 4.92 -16.76 -4.09
CA ALA A 127 6.27 -16.30 -3.85
C ALA A 127 7.29 -17.27 -4.47
N PRO A 128 8.45 -16.79 -4.96
CA PRO A 128 9.46 -17.65 -5.56
C PRO A 128 9.83 -18.83 -4.64
N GLY A 129 9.73 -20.05 -5.16
CA GLY A 129 10.04 -21.28 -4.43
C GLY A 129 8.99 -21.74 -3.43
N HIS A 130 7.83 -21.08 -3.34
CA HIS A 130 6.74 -21.42 -2.45
C HIS A 130 5.49 -21.84 -3.23
N ASP A 131 4.65 -22.68 -2.64
CA ASP A 131 3.29 -22.93 -3.14
C ASP A 131 2.31 -21.84 -2.66
N ALA A 132 1.07 -21.90 -3.13
CA ALA A 132 0.04 -20.92 -2.76
C ALA A 132 -0.25 -20.92 -1.25
N ALA A 133 -0.21 -22.07 -0.58
CA ALA A 133 -0.50 -22.17 0.84
C ALA A 133 0.63 -21.56 1.69
N ALA A 134 1.89 -21.84 1.34
CA ALA A 134 3.06 -21.27 1.98
C ALA A 134 3.17 -19.75 1.71
N THR A 135 2.84 -19.31 0.50
CA THR A 135 2.75 -17.88 0.18
C THR A 135 1.69 -17.18 1.04
N LEU A 136 0.49 -17.76 1.14
CA LEU A 136 -0.58 -17.22 1.98
C LEU A 136 -0.22 -17.25 3.47
N ALA A 137 0.52 -18.25 3.95
CA ALA A 137 1.00 -18.26 5.33
C ALA A 137 2.04 -17.15 5.56
N GLY A 138 2.91 -16.90 4.57
CA GLY A 138 3.93 -15.85 4.58
C GLY A 138 3.35 -14.45 4.63
N ALA A 139 2.30 -14.16 3.86
CA ALA A 139 1.71 -12.81 3.74
C ALA A 139 1.11 -12.23 5.04
N ARG A 140 0.97 -13.02 6.13
CA ARG A 140 0.43 -12.51 7.40
C ARG A 140 1.20 -11.30 7.95
N HIS A 141 2.52 -11.41 8.06
CA HIS A 141 3.33 -10.37 8.71
C HIS A 141 3.29 -9.05 7.94
N LEU A 142 3.22 -9.13 6.62
CA LEU A 142 3.11 -7.97 5.73
C LEU A 142 1.72 -7.34 5.82
N TYR A 143 0.66 -8.15 5.95
CA TYR A 143 -0.67 -7.63 6.23
C TYR A 143 -0.75 -6.91 7.59
N GLU A 144 -0.15 -7.47 8.64
CA GLU A 144 -0.11 -6.86 9.97
C GLU A 144 0.62 -5.51 9.92
N GLY A 145 1.76 -5.43 9.22
CA GLY A 145 2.47 -4.17 8.99
C GLY A 145 1.63 -3.13 8.23
N LEU A 146 0.88 -3.55 7.20
CA LEU A 146 -0.02 -2.68 6.46
C LEU A 146 -1.14 -2.12 7.36
N VAL A 147 -1.73 -2.96 8.22
CA VAL A 147 -2.75 -2.53 9.19
C VAL A 147 -2.19 -1.50 10.14
N GLU A 148 -1.00 -1.73 10.69
CA GLU A 148 -0.32 -0.79 11.58
C GLU A 148 -0.03 0.55 10.90
N PHE A 149 0.48 0.52 9.68
CA PHE A 149 0.79 1.71 8.88
C PHE A 149 -0.47 2.55 8.60
N PHE A 150 -1.54 1.93 8.10
CA PHE A 150 -2.80 2.63 7.82
C PHE A 150 -3.46 3.15 9.10
N THR A 151 -3.34 2.41 10.20
CA THR A 151 -3.83 2.87 11.52
C THR A 151 -3.07 4.12 11.96
N ALA A 152 -1.75 4.16 11.80
CA ALA A 152 -0.94 5.33 12.15
C ALA A 152 -1.25 6.52 11.24
N ALA A 153 -1.39 6.31 9.94
CA ALA A 153 -1.79 7.34 8.98
C ALA A 153 -3.17 7.94 9.33
N ALA A 154 -4.14 7.10 9.65
CA ALA A 154 -5.48 7.54 10.05
C ALA A 154 -5.46 8.38 11.34
N ARG A 155 -4.64 7.99 12.34
CA ARG A 155 -4.47 8.75 13.60
C ARG A 155 -3.84 10.12 13.37
N ALA A 156 -2.88 10.21 12.45
CA ALA A 156 -2.23 11.46 12.08
C ALA A 156 -3.06 12.33 11.13
N GLN A 157 -4.17 11.79 10.60
CA GLN A 157 -4.98 12.42 9.54
C GLN A 157 -4.18 12.65 8.25
N ASP A 158 -3.24 11.75 7.97
CA ASP A 158 -2.42 11.79 6.77
C ASP A 158 -3.19 11.22 5.57
N ALA A 159 -2.90 11.76 4.40
CA ALA A 159 -3.17 11.09 3.13
C ALA A 159 -2.09 10.03 2.87
N VAL A 160 -2.39 9.06 2.00
CA VAL A 160 -1.43 8.03 1.58
C VAL A 160 -1.28 8.07 0.07
N LEU A 161 -0.06 8.35 -0.39
CA LEU A 161 0.35 8.20 -1.78
C LEU A 161 0.64 6.73 -2.06
N VAL A 162 0.26 6.23 -3.24
CA VAL A 162 0.40 4.83 -3.65
C VAL A 162 1.04 4.76 -5.04
N TRP A 163 2.08 3.95 -5.19
CA TRP A 163 2.70 3.68 -6.49
C TRP A 163 3.25 2.26 -6.63
N GLN A 164 3.82 2.01 -7.80
CA GLN A 164 4.22 0.72 -8.30
C GLN A 164 5.62 0.81 -8.92
N GLU A 165 6.52 -0.05 -8.45
CA GLU A 165 7.85 -0.29 -9.06
C GLU A 165 7.95 -1.63 -9.79
#